data_AF-A0A197JYY1-F1
#
_entry.id   AF-A0A197JYY1-F1
#
_cell.length_a   1.000
_cell.length_b   1.000
_cell.length_c   1.000
_cell.angle_alpha   90.00
_cell.angle_beta   90.00
_cell.angle_gamma   90.00
#
_symmetry.space_group_name_H-M   'P 1'
#
loop_
_entity.id
_entity.type
_entity.pdbx_description
1 polymer ?
#
loop_
_entity_poly.entity_id
_entity_poly.type
_entity_poly.pdbx_seq_one_letter_code
_entity_poly.pdbx_strand_id
1 'polypeptide(L)'
;MSSAEQYIRTEFPVIDSDPHFNRVISYMRGSDVVAWGGLTAAAPAALLALGNQPSDEYNNTGGIAPQVFISERSDEAKDDEEGEISRTLYLADTSGHVNWEATTNTTGIERVRPAAGPKGINFALGLATAMGFMGGFLYSYQKSSLRFWGWEENVREQAMNRKEMDARAAAGLPAYGEPTMDETAQAAAARNSKFAALKFAAIPWFNTTNHKYHLADTTPNKSE
;
A
#
# COMPACT_ATOMS: atom_id res chain seq x y z
N MET A 1 -22.32 39.49 17.09
CA MET A 1 -21.35 38.48 16.62
C MET A 1 -22.17 37.30 16.12
N SER A 2 -22.17 37.06 14.81
CA SER A 2 -23.05 36.10 14.14
C SER A 2 -22.54 34.67 14.37
N SER A 3 -23.38 33.81 14.96
CA SER A 3 -23.07 32.44 15.39
C SER A 3 -22.78 31.43 14.26
N ALA A 4 -22.64 31.86 13.01
CA ALA A 4 -22.31 30.98 11.88
C ALA A 4 -20.80 30.92 11.56
N GLU A 5 -20.00 31.80 12.16
CA GLU A 5 -18.54 31.84 12.03
C GLU A 5 -17.86 30.80 12.93
N GLN A 6 -18.42 29.58 13.04
CA GLN A 6 -17.83 28.52 13.87
C GLN A 6 -16.70 27.80 13.12
N TYR A 7 -15.68 28.62 12.90
CA TYR A 7 -14.25 28.39 12.70
C TYR A 7 -13.77 27.00 13.17
N ILE A 8 -13.68 26.02 12.26
CA ILE A 8 -12.56 25.08 12.37
C ILE A 8 -11.35 25.91 11.97
N ARG A 9 -10.43 26.17 12.90
CA ARG A 9 -9.17 26.90 12.62
C ARG A 9 -8.31 26.03 11.72
N THR A 10 -8.55 26.08 10.41
CA THR A 10 -7.72 25.39 9.41
C THR A 10 -6.71 26.38 8.86
N GLU A 11 -5.51 25.90 8.54
CA GLU A 11 -4.43 26.75 8.03
C GLU A 11 -4.79 27.39 6.69
N PHE A 12 -5.60 26.70 5.90
CA PHE A 12 -6.09 27.14 4.59
C PHE A 12 -7.62 27.21 4.54
N PRO A 13 -8.20 28.02 3.63
CA PRO A 13 -9.65 28.09 3.43
C PRO A 13 -10.28 26.73 3.08
N VAL A 14 -11.38 26.38 3.75
CA VAL A 14 -12.13 25.15 3.49
C VAL A 14 -12.88 25.28 2.16
N ILE A 15 -12.78 24.26 1.30
CA ILE A 15 -13.53 24.16 0.05
C ILE A 15 -14.84 23.41 0.28
N ASP A 16 -14.75 22.22 0.88
CA ASP A 16 -15.90 21.34 1.14
C ASP A 16 -15.56 20.39 2.28
N SER A 17 -16.51 20.18 3.20
CA SER A 17 -16.37 19.28 4.35
C SER A 17 -16.65 17.82 4.03
N ASP A 18 -17.42 17.56 2.97
CA ASP A 18 -17.84 16.21 2.59
C ASP A 18 -17.78 16.04 1.06
N PRO A 19 -16.57 16.12 0.48
CA PRO A 19 -16.42 16.13 -0.96
C PRO A 19 -16.90 14.81 -1.57
N HIS A 20 -17.68 14.92 -2.64
CA HIS A 20 -18.12 13.75 -3.41
C HIS A 20 -16.91 12.95 -3.94
N PHE A 21 -17.00 11.62 -3.93
CA PHE A 21 -15.94 10.67 -4.31
C PHE A 21 -15.24 11.04 -5.62
N ASN A 22 -16.03 11.31 -6.66
CA ASN A 22 -15.50 11.70 -7.97
C ASN A 22 -14.69 13.00 -7.95
N ARG A 23 -15.06 13.96 -7.08
CA ARG A 23 -14.32 15.21 -6.93
C ARG A 23 -12.99 14.97 -6.22
N VAL A 24 -12.97 14.14 -5.18
CA VAL A 24 -11.72 13.79 -4.49
C VAL A 24 -10.72 13.15 -5.45
N ILE A 25 -11.18 12.24 -6.32
CA ILE A 25 -10.33 11.59 -7.31
C ILE A 25 -9.88 12.56 -8.40
N SER A 26 -10.78 13.38 -8.95
CA SER A 26 -10.39 14.32 -10.03
C SER A 26 -9.47 15.45 -9.55
N TYR A 27 -9.50 15.76 -8.25
CA TYR A 27 -8.62 16.76 -7.63
C TYR A 27 -7.30 16.17 -7.12
N MET A 28 -7.05 14.86 -7.26
CA MET A 28 -5.75 14.28 -6.95
C MET A 28 -4.64 14.99 -7.75
N ARG A 29 -3.53 15.28 -7.07
CA ARG A 29 -2.33 15.82 -7.70
C ARG A 29 -1.54 14.67 -8.32
N GLY A 30 -0.67 14.99 -9.28
CA GLY A 30 0.26 13.99 -9.84
C GLY A 30 1.11 13.32 -8.77
N SER A 31 1.47 14.05 -7.71
CA SER A 31 2.17 13.50 -6.54
C SER A 31 1.39 12.41 -5.80
N ASP A 32 0.06 12.53 -5.72
CA ASP A 32 -0.77 11.54 -5.03
C ASP A 32 -0.84 10.26 -5.87
N VAL A 33 -0.99 10.39 -7.20
CA VAL A 33 -0.97 9.25 -8.12
C VAL A 33 0.38 8.54 -8.10
N VAL A 34 1.49 9.30 -8.03
CA VAL A 34 2.83 8.74 -7.87
C VAL A 34 2.97 8.02 -6.53
N ALA A 35 2.47 8.59 -5.43
CA ALA A 35 2.48 7.93 -4.13
C ALA A 35 1.65 6.63 -4.13
N TRP A 36 0.49 6.63 -4.78
CA TRP A 36 -0.32 5.43 -4.98
C TRP A 36 0.44 4.34 -5.74
N GLY A 37 1.05 4.69 -6.88
CA GLY A 37 1.86 3.76 -7.66
C GLY A 37 3.06 3.23 -6.87
N GLY A 38 3.75 4.10 -6.14
CA GLY A 38 4.88 3.75 -5.28
C GLY A 38 4.49 2.76 -4.18
N LEU A 39 3.38 3.01 -3.48
CA LEU A 39 2.86 2.11 -2.44
C LEU A 39 2.39 0.76 -3.02
N THR A 40 1.84 0.76 -4.23
CA THR A 40 1.46 -0.47 -4.93
C THR A 40 2.66 -1.36 -5.23
N ALA A 41 3.77 -0.76 -5.66
CA ALA A 41 4.99 -1.49 -6.01
C ALA A 41 5.86 -1.86 -4.79
N ALA A 42 5.77 -1.12 -3.68
CA ALA A 42 6.66 -1.28 -2.54
C ALA A 42 6.59 -2.68 -1.90
N ALA A 43 5.38 -3.18 -1.61
CA ALA A 43 5.19 -4.47 -0.97
C ALA A 43 5.65 -5.66 -1.82
N PRO A 44 5.26 -5.79 -3.11
CA PRO A 44 5.78 -6.88 -3.95
C PRO A 44 7.29 -6.74 -4.20
N ALA A 45 7.83 -5.52 -4.35
CA ALA A 45 9.27 -5.33 -4.48
C ALA A 45 10.05 -5.80 -3.25
N ALA A 46 9.55 -5.51 -2.03
CA ALA A 46 10.13 -6.00 -0.79
C ALA A 46 10.12 -7.53 -0.71
N LEU A 47 9.02 -8.17 -1.11
CA LEU A 47 8.94 -9.64 -1.15
C LEU A 47 9.95 -10.26 -2.13
N LEU A 48 10.12 -9.66 -3.32
CA LEU A 48 11.12 -10.11 -4.28
C LEU A 48 12.55 -9.90 -3.77
N ALA A 49 12.83 -8.78 -3.10
CA ALA A 49 14.14 -8.49 -2.52
C ALA A 49 14.51 -9.49 -1.40
N LEU A 50 13.55 -9.82 -0.53
CA LEU A 50 13.73 -10.83 0.51
C LEU A 50 13.89 -12.25 -0.06
N GLY A 51 13.18 -12.55 -1.16
CA GLY A 51 13.31 -13.83 -1.86
C GLY A 51 14.67 -14.06 -2.53
N ASN A 52 15.44 -13.00 -2.76
CA ASN A 52 16.73 -13.02 -3.48
C ASN A 52 17.95 -12.84 -2.56
N GLN A 53 17.82 -13.02 -1.25
CA GLN A 53 18.93 -12.86 -0.31
C GLN A 53 20.00 -13.95 -0.55
N PRO A 54 21.27 -13.59 -0.84
CA PRO A 54 22.37 -14.55 -0.87
C PRO A 54 22.61 -15.08 0.55
N SER A 55 22.74 -16.40 0.68
CA SER A 55 23.01 -17.09 1.94
C SER A 55 24.49 -16.94 2.32
N ASP A 56 24.89 -15.79 2.85
CA ASP A 56 26.30 -15.47 3.14
C ASP A 56 26.73 -15.74 4.60
N GLU A 57 25.96 -16.51 5.38
CA GLU A 57 26.22 -16.70 6.81
C GLU A 57 26.20 -18.16 7.25
N TYR A 58 27.07 -19.01 6.68
CA TYR A 58 27.32 -20.35 7.22
C TYR A 58 28.76 -20.87 7.09
N ASN A 59 29.75 -20.01 6.82
CA ASN A 59 31.14 -20.45 6.55
C ASN A 59 32.21 -19.80 7.45
N ASN A 60 31.86 -19.08 8.53
CA ASN A 60 32.84 -18.24 9.24
C ASN A 60 32.80 -18.27 10.77
N THR A 61 32.43 -19.40 11.38
CA THR A 61 32.58 -19.58 12.83
C THR A 61 33.24 -20.93 13.15
N GLY A 62 34.55 -20.89 13.36
CA GLY A 62 35.33 -22.02 13.90
C GLY A 62 36.32 -22.60 12.91
N GLY A 63 37.56 -22.10 12.92
CA GLY A 63 38.55 -22.38 11.90
C GLY A 63 39.07 -23.82 11.86
N ILE A 64 39.29 -24.33 10.65
CA ILE A 64 40.28 -25.34 10.29
C ILE A 64 40.70 -25.06 8.82
N ALA A 65 42.00 -25.15 8.53
CA ALA A 65 42.67 -24.84 7.25
C ALA A 65 42.17 -25.70 6.05
N PRO A 66 42.45 -25.33 4.78
CA PRO A 66 41.90 -26.02 3.62
C PRO A 66 42.59 -27.38 3.43
N GLN A 67 41.85 -28.47 3.59
CA GLN A 67 42.33 -29.82 3.32
C GLN A 67 42.09 -30.18 1.85
N VAL A 68 43.09 -30.77 1.20
CA VAL A 68 43.08 -31.16 -0.22
C VAL A 68 41.98 -32.21 -0.45
N PHE A 69 41.02 -31.91 -1.33
CA PHE A 69 39.94 -32.83 -1.73
C PHE A 69 40.46 -33.78 -2.83
N ILE A 70 40.43 -35.09 -2.56
CA ILE A 70 40.84 -36.11 -3.52
C ILE A 70 39.66 -37.05 -3.77
N SER A 71 38.98 -36.80 -4.89
CA SER A 71 37.93 -37.60 -5.51
C SER A 71 36.52 -37.52 -4.89
N GLU A 72 35.57 -37.24 -5.77
CA GLU A 72 34.14 -37.32 -5.55
C GLU A 72 33.71 -38.72 -6.04
N ARG A 73 33.34 -39.63 -5.13
CA ARG A 73 32.70 -40.89 -5.51
C ARG A 73 31.20 -40.74 -5.28
N SER A 74 30.47 -40.47 -6.36
CA SER A 74 29.01 -40.50 -6.37
C SER A 74 28.54 -41.95 -6.41
N ASP A 75 28.44 -42.59 -5.26
CA ASP A 75 27.72 -43.85 -5.19
C ASP A 75 26.21 -43.54 -5.33
N GLU A 76 25.59 -44.24 -6.28
CA GLU A 76 24.21 -44.10 -6.78
C GLU A 76 23.21 -43.49 -5.78
N ALA A 77 22.61 -42.37 -6.20
CA ALA A 77 21.42 -41.82 -5.58
C ALA A 77 20.33 -42.90 -5.53
N LYS A 78 20.06 -43.40 -4.33
CA LYS A 78 18.83 -44.14 -4.09
C LYS A 78 17.74 -43.08 -3.96
N ASP A 79 16.77 -43.15 -4.87
CA ASP A 79 15.53 -42.40 -4.76
C ASP A 79 14.74 -42.96 -3.56
N ASP A 80 15.06 -42.48 -2.36
CA ASP A 80 14.11 -42.45 -1.25
C ASP A 80 13.22 -41.21 -1.41
N GLU A 81 11.94 -41.36 -1.06
CA GLU A 81 10.83 -40.43 -1.36
C GLU A 81 10.98 -39.00 -0.80
N GLU A 82 12.13 -38.68 -0.19
CA GLU A 82 12.41 -37.42 0.52
C GLU A 82 13.64 -36.65 -0.03
N GLY A 83 14.26 -37.11 -1.13
CA GLY A 83 15.20 -36.31 -1.92
C GLY A 83 16.48 -35.90 -1.16
N GLU A 84 16.99 -36.77 -0.29
CA GLU A 84 18.20 -36.54 0.49
C GLU A 84 19.43 -36.97 -0.31
N ILE A 85 20.13 -35.99 -0.91
CA ILE A 85 21.39 -36.27 -1.63
C ILE A 85 22.53 -36.36 -0.61
N SER A 86 22.85 -37.59 -0.19
CA SER A 86 24.01 -37.86 0.65
C SER A 86 25.30 -37.85 -0.19
N ARG A 87 26.25 -36.97 0.16
CA ARG A 87 27.61 -36.99 -0.40
C ARG A 87 28.60 -37.35 0.69
N THR A 88 29.33 -38.44 0.47
CA THR A 88 30.41 -38.88 1.36
C THR A 88 31.73 -38.36 0.82
N LEU A 89 32.42 -37.56 1.62
CA LEU A 89 33.73 -37.02 1.28
C LEU A 89 34.81 -37.72 2.09
N TYR A 90 35.76 -38.30 1.36
CA TYR A 90 36.93 -38.92 1.95
C TYR A 90 38.07 -37.90 1.99
N LEU A 91 38.55 -37.62 3.19
CA LEU A 91 39.73 -36.79 3.40
C LEU A 91 40.91 -37.72 3.69
N ALA A 92 42.00 -37.54 2.95
CA ALA A 92 43.21 -38.32 3.08
C ALA A 92 44.39 -37.42 3.41
N ASP A 93 45.33 -37.93 4.21
CA ASP A 93 46.65 -37.30 4.36
C ASP A 93 47.44 -37.41 3.02
N THR A 94 48.45 -36.57 2.86
CA THR A 94 49.45 -36.57 1.77
C THR A 94 50.12 -37.94 1.50
N SER A 95 50.02 -38.87 2.45
CA SER A 95 50.45 -40.27 2.33
C SER A 95 49.41 -41.22 1.71
N GLY A 96 48.20 -40.74 1.40
CA GLY A 96 47.10 -41.52 0.84
C GLY A 96 46.29 -42.32 1.86
N HIS A 97 46.58 -42.20 3.16
CA HIS A 97 45.81 -42.83 4.22
C HIS A 97 44.58 -42.00 4.60
N VAL A 98 43.39 -42.61 4.46
CA VAL A 98 42.10 -42.06 4.88
C VAL A 98 41.95 -42.30 6.39
N ASN A 99 41.84 -41.25 7.18
CA ASN A 99 41.69 -41.36 8.65
C ASN A 99 40.27 -40.98 9.14
N TRP A 100 39.37 -40.50 8.27
CA TRP A 100 38.08 -39.93 8.63
C TRP A 100 37.11 -39.90 7.45
N GLU A 101 35.91 -40.43 7.68
CA GLU A 101 34.78 -40.37 6.76
C GLU A 101 33.87 -39.23 7.22
N ALA A 102 33.71 -38.20 6.38
CA ALA A 102 32.76 -37.13 6.63
C ALA A 102 31.53 -37.36 5.76
N THR A 103 30.48 -37.94 6.35
CA THR A 103 29.16 -37.99 5.74
C THR A 103 28.49 -36.65 5.99
N THR A 104 28.57 -35.75 5.01
CA THR A 104 27.77 -34.54 5.05
C THR A 104 26.38 -34.88 4.53
N ASN A 105 25.42 -35.07 5.44
CA ASN A 105 24.01 -34.97 5.11
C ASN A 105 23.76 -33.50 4.79
N THR A 106 24.00 -33.15 3.53
CA THR A 106 23.65 -31.85 3.01
C THR A 106 22.14 -31.90 2.83
N THR A 107 21.39 -31.53 3.88
CA THR A 107 20.05 -30.97 3.66
C THR A 107 20.31 -29.70 2.85
N GLY A 108 20.32 -29.87 1.53
CA GLY A 108 20.93 -28.92 0.61
C GLY A 108 20.30 -27.57 0.75
N ILE A 109 20.99 -26.69 1.48
CA ILE A 109 20.68 -25.27 1.57
C ILE A 109 19.25 -25.11 2.07
N GLU A 110 19.05 -24.81 3.35
CA GLU A 110 17.79 -24.18 3.75
C GLU A 110 17.71 -22.80 3.08
N ARG A 111 17.44 -22.77 1.77
CA ARG A 111 16.73 -21.68 1.12
C ARG A 111 15.59 -21.43 2.07
N VAL A 112 15.41 -20.20 2.52
CA VAL A 112 14.18 -19.79 3.18
C VAL A 112 13.06 -20.41 2.36
N ARG A 113 12.50 -21.52 2.86
CA ARG A 113 11.47 -22.21 2.12
C ARG A 113 10.33 -21.23 2.22
N PRO A 114 9.91 -20.57 1.12
CA PRO A 114 8.66 -19.86 1.21
C PRO A 114 7.67 -20.90 1.71
N ALA A 115 6.96 -20.61 2.79
CA ALA A 115 6.07 -21.58 3.43
C ALA A 115 5.04 -22.18 2.44
N ALA A 116 4.88 -21.54 1.28
CA ALA A 116 4.19 -22.06 0.12
C ALA A 116 5.14 -22.16 -1.09
N GLY A 117 5.09 -23.27 -1.84
CA GLY A 117 5.92 -23.54 -3.02
C GLY A 117 5.75 -22.54 -4.18
N PRO A 118 6.19 -22.85 -5.42
CA PRO A 118 6.22 -21.89 -6.55
C PRO A 118 4.87 -21.22 -6.87
N LYS A 119 3.73 -21.86 -6.55
CA LYS A 119 2.39 -21.26 -6.67
C LYS A 119 2.07 -20.29 -5.53
N GLY A 120 2.64 -20.51 -4.36
CA GLY A 120 2.50 -19.70 -3.16
C GLY A 120 3.16 -18.33 -3.26
N ILE A 121 4.32 -18.24 -3.90
CA ILE A 121 5.00 -16.94 -4.09
C ILE A 121 4.20 -16.02 -5.02
N ASN A 122 3.56 -16.55 -6.06
CA ASN A 122 2.70 -15.76 -6.95
C ASN A 122 1.45 -15.25 -6.22
N PHE A 123 0.85 -16.09 -5.36
CA PHE A 123 -0.26 -15.66 -4.52
C PHE A 123 0.17 -14.57 -3.51
N ALA A 124 1.33 -14.75 -2.87
CA ALA A 124 1.87 -13.76 -1.94
C ALA A 124 2.18 -12.42 -2.64
N LEU A 125 2.77 -12.46 -3.83
CA LEU A 125 3.00 -11.26 -4.66
C LEU A 125 1.69 -10.58 -5.07
N GLY A 126 0.68 -11.37 -5.47
CA GLY A 126 -0.65 -10.86 -5.80
C GLY A 126 -1.32 -10.18 -4.60
N LEU A 127 -1.28 -10.82 -3.43
CA LEU A 127 -1.83 -10.26 -2.19
C LEU A 127 -1.08 -8.98 -1.78
N ALA A 128 0.25 -8.98 -1.83
CA ALA A 128 1.06 -7.81 -1.51
C ALA A 128 0.77 -6.64 -2.44
N THR A 129 0.61 -6.91 -3.74
CA THR A 129 0.21 -5.90 -4.73
C THR A 129 -1.19 -5.36 -4.43
N ALA A 130 -2.15 -6.23 -4.13
CA ALA A 130 -3.52 -5.82 -3.80
C ALA A 130 -3.58 -4.96 -2.53
N MET A 131 -2.83 -5.32 -1.49
CA MET A 131 -2.72 -4.53 -0.26
C MET A 131 -2.03 -3.19 -0.50
N GLY A 132 -0.94 -3.16 -1.27
CA GLY A 132 -0.25 -1.93 -1.65
C GLY A 132 -1.14 -1.01 -2.47
N PHE A 133 -1.91 -1.57 -3.41
CA PHE A 133 -2.89 -0.83 -4.21
C PHE A 133 -3.98 -0.21 -3.36
N MET A 134 -4.59 -1.00 -2.45
CA MET A 134 -5.66 -0.51 -1.56
C MET A 134 -5.13 0.55 -0.59
N GLY A 135 -3.99 0.29 0.06
CA GLY A 135 -3.37 1.24 0.98
C GLY A 135 -2.94 2.53 0.28
N GLY A 136 -2.36 2.43 -0.91
CA GLY A 136 -1.98 3.59 -1.72
C GLY A 136 -3.17 4.41 -2.19
N PHE A 137 -4.28 3.77 -2.56
CA PHE A 137 -5.52 4.46 -2.91
C PHE A 137 -6.07 5.25 -1.72
N LEU A 138 -6.21 4.60 -0.55
CA LEU A 138 -6.74 5.23 0.66
C LEU A 138 -5.87 6.39 1.14
N TYR A 139 -4.54 6.24 1.11
CA TYR A 139 -3.60 7.31 1.43
C TYR A 139 -3.77 8.51 0.49
N SER A 140 -3.85 8.25 -0.82
CA SER A 140 -4.02 9.30 -1.83
C SER A 140 -5.37 10.00 -1.72
N TYR A 141 -6.42 9.24 -1.43
CA TYR A 141 -7.76 9.79 -1.18
C TYR A 141 -7.75 10.68 0.06
N GLN A 142 -7.14 10.22 1.16
CA GLN A 142 -7.01 11.00 2.40
C GLN A 142 -6.25 12.31 2.15
N LYS A 143 -5.10 12.27 1.47
CA LYS A 143 -4.32 13.45 1.07
C LYS A 143 -5.15 14.46 0.27
N SER A 144 -5.94 13.99 -0.70
CA SER A 144 -6.82 14.85 -1.48
C SER A 144 -7.93 15.46 -0.61
N SER A 145 -8.60 14.67 0.24
CA SER A 145 -9.63 15.15 1.17
C SER A 145 -9.11 16.19 2.17
N LEU A 146 -7.89 16.04 2.68
CA LEU A 146 -7.27 17.01 3.60
C LEU A 146 -7.16 18.41 2.98
N ARG A 147 -6.94 18.51 1.66
CA ARG A 147 -6.91 19.80 0.93
C ARG A 147 -8.30 20.40 0.78
N PHE A 148 -9.34 19.60 0.64
CA PHE A 148 -10.72 20.10 0.67
C PHE A 148 -11.07 20.69 2.04
N TRP A 149 -10.57 20.10 3.11
CA TRP A 149 -10.76 20.60 4.48
C TRP A 149 -9.84 21.75 4.86
N GLY A 150 -8.91 22.17 3.99
CA GLY A 150 -7.96 23.25 4.30
C GLY A 150 -6.91 22.90 5.35
N TRP A 151 -6.67 21.61 5.61
CA TRP A 151 -5.58 21.15 6.48
C TRP A 151 -4.23 21.07 5.76
N GLU A 152 -4.27 21.08 4.43
CA GLU A 152 -3.10 21.19 3.56
C GLU A 152 -3.29 22.36 2.59
N GLU A 153 -2.18 22.81 2.00
CA GLU A 153 -2.16 23.83 0.95
C GLU A 153 -3.09 23.43 -0.20
N ASN A 154 -4.00 24.33 -0.57
CA ASN A 154 -5.09 24.04 -1.50
C ASN A 154 -5.38 25.16 -2.51
N VAL A 155 -4.39 25.99 -2.86
CA VAL A 155 -4.60 27.15 -3.76
C VAL A 155 -5.04 26.70 -5.15
N ARG A 156 -4.44 25.61 -5.66
CA ARG A 156 -4.81 25.01 -6.96
C ARG A 156 -6.24 24.49 -6.93
N GLU A 157 -6.60 23.77 -5.87
CA GLU A 157 -7.91 23.16 -5.68
C GLU A 157 -9.00 24.24 -5.54
N GLN A 158 -8.73 25.33 -4.83
CA GLN A 158 -9.64 26.48 -4.78
C GLN A 158 -9.86 27.11 -6.17
N ALA A 159 -8.80 27.26 -6.96
CA ALA A 159 -8.91 27.84 -8.31
C ALA A 159 -9.72 26.93 -9.26
N MET A 160 -9.54 25.61 -9.16
CA MET A 160 -10.36 24.64 -9.90
C MET A 160 -11.82 24.65 -9.43
N ASN A 161 -12.05 24.71 -8.11
CA ASN A 161 -13.39 24.77 -7.54
C ASN A 161 -14.13 26.04 -7.98
N ARG A 162 -13.48 27.21 -7.96
CA ARG A 162 -14.07 28.47 -8.46
C ARG A 162 -14.51 28.32 -9.91
N LYS A 163 -13.65 27.80 -10.79
CA LYS A 163 -14.00 27.57 -12.20
C LYS A 163 -15.16 26.59 -12.37
N GLU A 164 -15.20 25.51 -11.60
CA GLU A 164 -16.29 24.52 -11.63
C GLU A 164 -17.62 25.16 -11.18
N MET A 165 -17.58 25.94 -10.11
CA MET A 165 -18.74 26.64 -9.55
C MET A 165 -19.24 27.75 -10.47
N ASP A 166 -18.34 28.55 -11.05
CA ASP A 166 -18.68 29.60 -12.02
C ASP A 166 -19.30 29.00 -13.29
N ALA A 167 -18.75 27.87 -13.79
CA ALA A 167 -19.30 27.17 -14.94
C ALA A 167 -20.69 26.59 -14.66
N ARG A 168 -20.92 26.04 -13.45
CA ARG A 168 -22.24 25.56 -13.02
C ARG A 168 -23.24 26.70 -12.85
N ALA A 169 -22.83 27.81 -12.24
CA ALA A 169 -23.66 29.00 -12.08
C ALA A 169 -24.05 29.58 -13.45
N ALA A 170 -23.11 29.65 -14.39
CA ALA A 170 -23.38 30.07 -15.77
C ALA A 170 -24.35 29.12 -16.52
N ALA A 171 -24.31 27.82 -16.21
CA ALA A 171 -25.23 26.83 -16.73
C ALA A 171 -26.58 26.79 -16.00
N GLY A 172 -26.77 27.56 -14.92
CA GLY A 172 -27.97 27.52 -14.07
C GLY A 172 -28.13 26.21 -13.30
N LEU A 173 -27.06 25.44 -13.12
CA LEU A 173 -27.07 24.17 -12.39
C LEU A 173 -26.74 24.39 -10.90
N PRO A 174 -27.26 23.53 -10.00
CA PRO A 174 -26.92 23.61 -8.58
C PRO A 174 -25.42 23.37 -8.37
N ALA A 175 -24.87 24.06 -7.36
CA ALA A 175 -23.47 24.02 -6.94
C ALA A 175 -22.88 22.61 -6.86
N TYR A 176 -23.59 21.70 -6.18
CA TYR A 176 -23.12 20.35 -5.87
C TYR A 176 -24.02 19.24 -6.46
N GLY A 177 -24.69 19.55 -7.58
CA GLY A 177 -25.59 18.61 -8.26
C GLY A 177 -26.97 18.50 -7.61
N GLU A 178 -27.91 17.88 -8.33
CA GLU A 178 -29.26 17.66 -7.82
C GLU A 178 -29.28 16.49 -6.82
N PRO A 179 -29.94 16.64 -5.66
CA PRO A 179 -30.11 15.53 -4.73
C PRO A 179 -31.11 14.51 -5.29
N THR A 180 -30.73 13.23 -5.28
CA THR A 180 -31.58 12.14 -5.77
C THR A 180 -32.45 11.51 -4.68
N MET A 181 -32.40 12.02 -3.45
CA MET A 181 -33.03 11.41 -2.28
C MET A 181 -33.76 12.45 -1.41
N ASP A 182 -34.69 11.97 -0.57
CA ASP A 182 -35.43 12.81 0.39
C ASP A 182 -34.48 13.50 1.38
N GLU A 183 -34.90 14.65 1.93
CA GLU A 183 -34.12 15.47 2.85
C GLU A 183 -33.64 14.69 4.09
N THR A 184 -34.47 13.78 4.61
CA THR A 184 -34.09 12.94 5.77
C THR A 184 -32.94 11.99 5.43
N ALA A 185 -32.99 11.38 4.25
CA ALA A 185 -31.93 10.53 3.72
C ALA A 185 -30.65 11.33 3.45
N GLN A 186 -30.77 12.54 2.90
CA GLN A 186 -29.63 13.44 2.70
C GLN A 186 -28.93 13.78 4.02
N ALA A 187 -29.71 14.07 5.06
CA ALA A 187 -29.17 14.38 6.38
C ALA A 187 -28.46 13.17 7.01
N ALA A 188 -29.03 11.97 6.87
CA ALA A 188 -28.39 10.73 7.31
C ALA A 188 -27.10 10.44 6.54
N ALA A 189 -27.10 10.60 5.22
CA ALA A 189 -25.93 10.44 4.37
C ALA A 189 -24.80 11.40 4.76
N ALA A 190 -25.11 12.69 4.90
CA ALA A 190 -24.13 13.71 5.30
C ALA A 190 -23.56 13.45 6.72
N ARG A 191 -24.36 12.95 7.67
CA ARG A 191 -23.85 12.62 9.01
C ARG A 191 -22.86 11.46 9.01
N ASN A 192 -23.10 10.46 8.16
CA ASN A 192 -22.25 9.27 8.07
C ASN A 192 -20.98 9.53 7.25
N SER A 193 -21.07 10.38 6.21
CA SER A 193 -19.97 10.66 5.29
C SER A 193 -19.06 11.81 5.71
N LYS A 194 -19.53 12.77 6.53
CA LYS A 194 -18.68 13.83 7.07
C LYS A 194 -17.41 13.28 7.71
N PHE A 195 -16.28 13.78 7.23
CA PHE A 195 -14.94 13.37 7.64
C PHE A 195 -14.66 11.87 7.48
N ALA A 196 -15.29 11.18 6.51
CA ALA A 196 -15.12 9.74 6.30
C ALA A 196 -13.66 9.34 6.03
N ALA A 197 -12.85 10.21 5.40
CA ALA A 197 -11.44 9.94 5.15
C ALA A 197 -10.59 9.80 6.44
N LEU A 198 -11.07 10.28 7.59
CA LEU A 198 -10.41 10.04 8.89
C LEU A 198 -10.72 8.66 9.46
N LYS A 199 -11.76 7.98 8.96
CA LYS A 199 -12.24 6.69 9.46
C LYS A 199 -11.66 5.49 8.70
N PHE A 200 -10.78 5.72 7.71
CA PHE A 200 -10.23 4.66 6.85
C PHE A 200 -9.46 3.58 7.59
N ALA A 201 -8.94 3.86 8.78
CA ALA A 201 -8.33 2.85 9.64
C ALA A 201 -9.34 1.82 10.19
N ALA A 202 -10.62 2.16 10.26
CA ALA A 202 -11.69 1.29 10.77
C ALA A 202 -12.61 0.79 9.64
N ILE A 203 -13.19 1.71 8.86
CA ILE A 203 -14.14 1.40 7.79
C ILE A 203 -13.90 2.35 6.61
N PRO A 204 -13.60 1.84 5.39
CA PRO A 204 -13.51 2.67 4.21
C PRO A 204 -14.91 3.13 3.81
N TRP A 205 -15.21 4.41 4.05
CA TRP A 205 -16.50 5.01 3.73
C TRP A 205 -16.32 6.20 2.79
N PHE A 206 -17.22 6.37 1.83
CA PHE A 206 -17.09 7.38 0.78
C PHE A 206 -18.40 8.15 0.57
N ASN A 207 -18.31 9.43 0.19
CA ASN A 207 -19.48 10.19 -0.24
C ASN A 207 -19.80 9.88 -1.72
N THR A 208 -20.91 9.21 -1.98
CA THR A 208 -21.39 8.92 -3.35
C THR A 208 -22.70 9.61 -3.68
N THR A 209 -23.11 10.57 -2.84
CA THR A 209 -24.44 11.16 -2.92
C THR A 209 -24.38 12.68 -2.90
N ASN A 210 -25.22 13.32 -3.72
CA ASN A 210 -25.37 14.77 -3.69
C ASN A 210 -26.34 15.16 -2.57
N HIS A 211 -25.93 16.06 -1.70
CA HIS A 211 -26.75 16.56 -0.60
C HIS A 211 -26.50 18.05 -0.36
N LYS A 212 -27.47 18.77 0.21
CA LYS A 212 -27.34 20.21 0.49
C LYS A 212 -26.40 20.59 1.66
N TYR A 213 -25.87 19.61 2.39
CA TYR A 213 -25.21 19.82 3.70
C TYR A 213 -23.69 20.01 3.64
N HIS A 214 -23.20 20.84 2.71
CA HIS A 214 -21.79 21.21 2.63
C HIS A 214 -21.48 22.40 3.56
N LEU A 215 -20.33 22.41 4.25
CA LEU A 215 -19.99 23.52 5.17
C LEU A 215 -19.82 24.88 4.44
N ALA A 216 -19.53 24.88 3.13
CA ALA A 216 -19.36 26.09 2.33
C ALA A 216 -20.67 26.86 2.08
N ASP A 217 -21.83 26.22 2.16
CA ASP A 217 -23.14 26.83 1.84
C ASP A 217 -23.79 27.56 3.03
N THR A 218 -23.06 27.75 4.14
CA THR A 218 -23.56 28.51 5.29
C THR A 218 -23.36 30.02 5.18
N THR A 219 -22.79 30.52 4.07
CA THR A 219 -22.94 31.93 3.71
C THR A 219 -24.36 32.14 3.17
N PRO A 220 -25.25 32.84 3.90
CA PRO A 220 -26.47 33.31 3.26
C PRO A 220 -26.01 34.21 2.12
N ASN A 221 -26.53 33.95 0.93
CA ASN A 221 -26.43 34.86 -0.20
C ASN A 221 -27.16 36.15 0.20
N LYS A 222 -26.48 37.04 0.92
CA LYS A 222 -26.96 38.40 1.15
C LYS A 222 -26.85 39.11 -0.19
N SER A 223 -27.93 39.00 -0.94
CA SER A 223 -28.36 40.06 -1.84
C SER A 223 -28.65 41.28 -0.97
N GLU A 224 -27.69 42.18 -0.87
CA GLU A 224 -27.87 43.59 -0.48
C GLU A 224 -27.40 44.45 -1.66
#